data_AF-A0A1E5PDK5-F1
#
_entry.id   AF-A0A1E5PDK5-F1
#
_cell.length_a   1.000
_cell.length_b   1.000
_cell.length_c   1.000
_cell.angle_alpha   90.00
_cell.angle_beta   90.00
_cell.angle_gamma   90.00
#
_symmetry.space_group_name_H-M   'P 1'
#
loop_
_entity.id
_entity.type
_entity.pdbx_description
1 polymer ?
#
loop_
_entity_poly.entity_id
_entity_poly.type
_entity_poly.pdbx_seq_one_letter_code
_entity_poly.pdbx_strand_id
1 'polypeptide(L)'
;MRIKRTTPRSGIARRSRLIGVTAGLVAAAALAVPNASADTARAYSANQLTSASDAVLEADVAGTAWHIDKATNTLVVTADSTVSAAEIAKIKKEAGTNAGAIRVERTPGKFSKLLAGGDAIYATSWRCSAGFNVRNSAGTYFFVTAGHCTDGNPPWYTNSSRTTSIGPTAGSSFPGNDYGLVRYANTSLAHPGTVGSQDITSAANATVGMSVTRRGSTTGTHSGSVTGLNAAVNYGGGDIVYGMIRTNVCAEPGDSGGPLYSGTRAIGLTSGGSGNCSSGGTTFFQPVTEALSAYGVSVY
;
A
#
# COMPACT_ATOMS: atom_id res chain seq x y z
N MET A 1 -48.08 -22.25 -44.02
CA MET A 1 -48.66 -22.66 -42.72
C MET A 1 -49.50 -21.49 -42.20
N ARG A 2 -50.84 -21.52 -42.29
CA ARG A 2 -51.81 -22.00 -41.26
C ARG A 2 -51.57 -21.23 -39.94
N ILE A 3 -52.45 -20.40 -39.36
CA ILE A 3 -53.89 -20.54 -38.97
C ILE A 3 -54.39 -19.11 -38.60
N LYS A 4 -55.42 -18.53 -39.25
CA LYS A 4 -56.85 -18.40 -38.85
C LYS A 4 -57.17 -17.68 -37.51
N ARG A 5 -57.93 -16.57 -37.64
CA ARG A 5 -59.18 -16.12 -36.93
C ARG A 5 -59.15 -16.10 -35.37
N THR A 6 -59.73 -15.15 -34.62
CA THR A 6 -61.00 -14.41 -34.73
C THR A 6 -61.09 -13.41 -33.56
N THR A 7 -61.61 -12.20 -33.80
CA THR A 7 -62.22 -11.25 -32.84
C THR A 7 -63.62 -11.73 -32.40
N PRO A 8 -64.41 -11.06 -31.52
CA PRO A 8 -64.18 -10.06 -30.44
C PRO A 8 -64.99 -10.40 -29.15
N ARG A 9 -65.00 -9.53 -28.11
CA ARG A 9 -66.23 -9.02 -27.44
C ARG A 9 -65.95 -8.16 -26.19
N SER A 10 -66.71 -7.06 -26.12
CA SER A 10 -66.88 -6.09 -25.04
C SER A 10 -67.65 -6.65 -23.83
N GLY A 11 -67.40 -6.09 -22.64
CA GLY A 11 -68.32 -6.22 -21.50
C GLY A 11 -67.84 -5.44 -20.26
N ILE A 12 -68.50 -4.33 -19.96
CA ILE A 12 -68.39 -3.56 -18.71
C ILE A 12 -69.51 -4.04 -17.77
N ALA A 13 -69.23 -4.33 -16.48
CA ALA A 13 -70.14 -4.05 -15.35
C ALA A 13 -69.59 -4.45 -13.95
N ARG A 14 -69.65 -3.45 -13.03
CA ARG A 14 -70.09 -3.47 -11.60
C ARG A 14 -69.46 -4.46 -10.60
N ARG A 15 -68.72 -3.98 -9.59
CA ARG A 15 -69.16 -3.48 -8.23
C ARG A 15 -69.57 -4.59 -7.22
N SER A 16 -68.72 -4.74 -6.20
CA SER A 16 -69.03 -4.64 -4.75
C SER A 16 -69.33 -5.90 -3.88
N ARG A 17 -68.62 -5.92 -2.72
CA ARG A 17 -68.98 -6.46 -1.36
C ARG A 17 -68.83 -7.99 -1.13
N LEU A 18 -68.50 -8.54 0.05
CA LEU A 18 -68.11 -8.12 1.42
C LEU A 18 -67.71 -9.40 2.22
N ILE A 19 -66.86 -9.22 3.25
CA ILE A 19 -66.77 -9.92 4.56
C ILE A 19 -66.42 -11.41 4.64
N GLY A 20 -65.36 -11.68 5.42
CA GLY A 20 -65.17 -12.88 6.24
C GLY A 20 -64.19 -12.59 7.38
N VAL A 21 -64.72 -12.19 8.53
CA VAL A 21 -63.99 -11.99 9.81
C VAL A 21 -63.75 -13.36 10.46
N THR A 22 -62.54 -13.61 10.97
CA THR A 22 -62.36 -14.50 12.12
C THR A 22 -61.33 -13.91 13.09
N ALA A 23 -61.80 -13.71 14.32
CA ALA A 23 -61.06 -13.23 15.46
C ALA A 23 -60.15 -14.33 16.04
N GLY A 24 -58.97 -13.93 16.53
CA GLY A 24 -58.12 -14.74 17.39
C GLY A 24 -57.59 -13.87 18.53
N LEU A 25 -58.28 -13.90 19.67
CA LEU A 25 -57.75 -13.42 20.95
C LEU A 25 -56.61 -14.35 21.39
N VAL A 26 -55.41 -13.81 21.63
CA VAL A 26 -54.42 -14.45 22.51
C VAL A 26 -53.80 -13.38 23.41
N ALA A 27 -53.72 -13.74 24.69
CA ALA A 27 -53.50 -12.95 25.88
C ALA A 27 -52.21 -12.11 25.90
N ALA A 28 -52.31 -10.90 26.45
CA ALA A 28 -51.17 -10.16 26.98
C ALA A 28 -50.68 -10.84 28.27
N ALA A 29 -49.74 -11.78 28.13
CA ALA A 29 -48.95 -12.27 29.24
C ALA A 29 -47.76 -11.32 29.42
N ALA A 30 -47.78 -10.53 30.49
CA ALA A 30 -46.61 -9.80 30.99
C ALA A 30 -45.58 -10.82 31.49
N LEU A 31 -44.73 -11.31 30.57
CA LEU A 31 -43.52 -12.02 30.94
C LEU A 31 -42.47 -10.98 31.27
N ALA A 32 -42.12 -10.90 32.55
CA ALA A 32 -40.88 -10.30 33.01
C ALA A 32 -39.72 -11.03 32.32
N VAL A 33 -39.26 -10.44 31.21
CA VAL A 33 -37.97 -10.80 30.63
C VAL A 33 -36.94 -10.42 31.70
N PRO A 34 -36.07 -11.32 32.18
CA PRO A 34 -34.92 -10.88 32.94
C PRO A 34 -34.20 -9.89 32.04
N ASN A 35 -34.08 -8.63 32.47
CA ASN A 35 -33.28 -7.65 31.77
C ASN A 35 -31.92 -8.32 31.54
N ALA A 36 -31.67 -8.78 30.32
CA ALA A 36 -30.32 -8.92 29.84
C ALA A 36 -29.77 -7.52 30.05
N SER A 37 -28.91 -7.36 31.06
CA SER A 37 -28.05 -6.20 31.14
C SER A 37 -27.35 -6.17 29.79
N ALA A 38 -27.89 -5.37 28.87
CA ALA A 38 -27.09 -4.76 27.85
C ALA A 38 -26.03 -4.05 28.66
N ASP A 39 -24.87 -4.69 28.79
CA ASP A 39 -23.68 -4.12 29.35
C ASP A 39 -23.52 -2.84 28.53
N THR A 40 -23.97 -1.71 29.08
CA THR A 40 -23.98 -0.43 28.39
C THR A 40 -22.53 -0.25 28.02
N ALA A 41 -22.20 -0.39 26.73
CA ALA A 41 -20.83 -0.41 26.25
C ALA A 41 -20.12 0.76 26.92
N ARG A 42 -19.27 0.43 27.90
CA ARG A 42 -18.72 1.45 28.79
C ARG A 42 -17.94 2.39 27.88
N ALA A 43 -18.43 3.60 27.72
CA ALA A 43 -17.70 4.59 26.96
C ALA A 43 -16.43 4.91 27.77
N TYR A 44 -15.27 4.51 27.25
CA TYR A 44 -14.00 4.79 27.88
C TYR A 44 -13.62 6.25 27.61
N SER A 45 -13.13 6.95 28.63
CA SER A 45 -12.62 8.31 28.46
C SER A 45 -11.32 8.30 27.64
N ALA A 46 -10.99 9.46 27.04
CA ALA A 46 -9.74 9.63 26.31
C ALA A 46 -8.49 9.27 27.14
N ASN A 47 -8.51 9.57 28.45
CA ASN A 47 -7.42 9.22 29.36
C ASN A 47 -7.30 7.71 29.54
N GLN A 48 -8.42 7.00 29.70
CA GLN A 48 -8.41 5.53 29.82
C GLN A 48 -7.94 4.86 28.53
N LEU A 49 -8.32 5.40 27.37
CA LEU A 49 -7.86 4.91 26.07
C LEU A 49 -6.36 5.16 25.84
N THR A 50 -5.86 6.30 26.31
CA THR A 50 -4.42 6.62 26.28
C THR A 50 -3.65 5.66 27.20
N SER A 51 -4.10 5.47 28.44
CA SER A 51 -3.48 4.49 29.36
C SER A 51 -3.53 3.05 28.83
N ALA A 52 -4.60 2.65 28.14
CA ALA A 52 -4.67 1.36 27.49
C ALA A 52 -3.67 1.25 26.32
N SER A 53 -3.48 2.32 25.54
CA SER A 53 -2.46 2.40 24.48
C SER A 53 -1.05 2.25 25.04
N ASP A 54 -0.75 2.95 26.14
CA ASP A 54 0.56 2.85 26.82
C ASP A 54 0.81 1.43 27.34
N ALA A 55 -0.23 0.75 27.81
CA ALA A 55 -0.13 -0.65 28.23
C ALA A 55 0.10 -1.62 27.07
N VAL A 56 -0.46 -1.39 25.89
CA VAL A 56 -0.14 -2.19 24.68
C VAL A 56 1.34 -1.99 24.31
N LEU A 57 1.83 -0.75 24.40
CA LEU A 57 3.23 -0.43 24.16
C LEU A 57 4.17 -1.14 25.15
N GLU A 58 3.88 -1.05 26.46
CA GLU A 58 4.66 -1.68 27.53
C GLU A 58 4.63 -3.22 27.45
N ALA A 59 3.50 -3.80 27.01
CA ALA A 59 3.41 -5.24 26.80
C ALA A 59 4.39 -5.75 25.74
N ASP A 60 4.87 -4.90 24.83
CA ASP A 60 5.89 -5.19 23.81
C ASP A 60 5.67 -6.53 23.09
N VAL A 61 4.44 -6.75 22.63
CA VAL A 61 4.06 -7.95 21.89
C VAL A 61 4.26 -7.69 20.40
N ALA A 62 5.32 -8.27 19.83
CA ALA A 62 5.56 -8.24 18.39
C ALA A 62 4.37 -8.82 17.61
N GLY A 63 4.04 -8.22 16.47
CA GLY A 63 2.88 -8.63 15.67
C GLY A 63 1.56 -7.94 16.07
N THR A 64 1.61 -6.86 16.86
CA THR A 64 0.46 -6.03 17.19
C THR A 64 0.58 -4.60 16.65
N ALA A 65 -0.56 -4.03 16.28
CA ALA A 65 -0.72 -2.62 15.87
C ALA A 65 -2.01 -2.11 16.54
N TRP A 66 -2.04 -0.85 16.96
CA TRP A 66 -3.22 -0.35 17.67
C TRP A 66 -3.55 1.10 17.35
N HIS A 67 -4.84 1.43 17.46
CA HIS A 67 -5.35 2.78 17.30
C HIS A 67 -6.59 2.99 18.18
N ILE A 68 -6.90 4.26 18.45
CA ILE A 68 -8.14 4.64 19.14
C ILE A 68 -9.24 4.81 18.09
N ASP A 69 -10.29 4.01 18.19
CA ASP A 69 -11.51 4.16 17.41
C ASP A 69 -12.45 5.13 18.12
N LYS A 70 -12.53 6.36 17.59
CA LYS A 70 -13.35 7.44 18.14
C LYS A 70 -14.85 7.18 18.03
N ALA A 71 -15.29 6.35 17.08
CA ALA A 71 -16.72 6.07 16.91
C ALA A 71 -17.24 5.15 18.02
N THR A 72 -16.41 4.19 18.44
CA THR A 72 -16.77 3.21 19.49
C THR A 72 -16.17 3.53 20.86
N ASN A 73 -15.29 4.54 20.96
CA ASN A 73 -14.49 4.84 22.15
C ASN A 73 -13.78 3.60 22.71
N THR A 74 -13.15 2.83 21.81
CA THR A 74 -12.33 1.65 22.14
C THR A 74 -10.92 1.78 21.57
N LEU A 75 -9.98 1.06 22.18
CA LEU A 75 -8.66 0.84 21.63
C LEU A 75 -8.69 -0.44 20.81
N VAL A 76 -8.53 -0.33 19.49
CA VAL A 76 -8.47 -1.49 18.62
C VAL A 76 -7.04 -1.96 18.54
N VAL A 77 -6.79 -3.21 18.92
CA VAL A 77 -5.48 -3.88 18.77
C VAL A 77 -5.63 -4.92 17.67
N THR A 78 -5.05 -4.66 16.52
CA THR A 78 -4.92 -5.65 15.44
C THR A 78 -3.72 -6.54 15.75
N ALA A 79 -3.96 -7.84 15.89
CA ALA A 79 -2.95 -8.86 16.14
C ALA A 79 -2.82 -9.79 14.93
N ASP A 80 -1.59 -9.94 14.45
CA ASP A 80 -1.24 -10.79 13.31
C ASP A 80 -1.29 -12.28 13.67
N SER A 81 -1.05 -13.18 12.71
CA SER A 81 -1.16 -14.62 12.91
C SER A 81 -0.12 -15.23 13.87
N THR A 82 0.95 -14.50 14.19
CA THR A 82 2.01 -14.95 15.09
C THR A 82 1.74 -14.66 16.56
N VAL A 83 0.87 -13.70 16.86
CA VAL A 83 0.50 -13.35 18.24
C VAL A 83 -0.38 -14.43 18.85
N SER A 84 0.09 -15.04 19.94
CA SER A 84 -0.60 -16.09 20.70
C SER A 84 -1.68 -15.54 21.64
N ALA A 85 -2.56 -16.42 22.13
CA ALA A 85 -3.56 -16.07 23.15
C ALA A 85 -2.91 -15.61 24.47
N ALA A 86 -1.74 -16.17 24.82
CA ALA A 86 -1.00 -15.78 26.01
C ALA A 86 -0.43 -14.35 25.90
N GLU A 87 0.05 -13.97 24.72
CA GLU A 87 0.51 -12.60 24.45
C GLU A 87 -0.64 -11.59 24.42
N ILE A 88 -1.80 -11.96 23.86
CA ILE A 88 -3.01 -11.14 23.98
C ILE A 88 -3.42 -10.98 25.46
N ALA A 89 -3.31 -12.04 26.26
CA ALA A 89 -3.59 -11.98 27.69
C ALA A 89 -2.58 -11.08 28.43
N LYS A 90 -1.30 -11.08 28.04
CA LYS A 90 -0.28 -10.14 28.53
C LYS A 90 -0.70 -8.69 28.30
N ILE A 91 -1.09 -8.34 27.07
CA ILE A 91 -1.58 -6.99 26.72
C ILE A 91 -2.75 -6.57 27.63
N LYS A 92 -3.75 -7.45 27.79
CA LYS A 92 -4.89 -7.16 28.66
C LYS A 92 -4.50 -7.04 30.13
N LYS A 93 -3.53 -7.82 30.59
CA LYS A 93 -3.02 -7.75 31.96
C LYS A 93 -2.33 -6.42 32.24
N GLU A 94 -1.46 -5.96 31.33
CA GLU A 94 -0.80 -4.65 31.46
C GLU A 94 -1.82 -3.50 31.46
N ALA A 95 -2.89 -3.62 30.68
CA ALA A 95 -3.96 -2.62 30.64
C ALA A 95 -4.79 -2.54 31.94
N GLY A 96 -4.70 -3.53 32.83
CA GLY A 96 -5.35 -3.55 34.13
C GLY A 96 -6.85 -3.23 34.08
N THR A 97 -7.28 -2.21 34.81
CA THR A 97 -8.69 -1.78 34.85
C THR A 97 -9.21 -1.24 33.52
N ASN A 98 -8.32 -0.91 32.58
CA ASN A 98 -8.67 -0.45 31.23
C ASN A 98 -8.68 -1.58 30.19
N ALA A 99 -8.46 -2.85 30.57
CA ALA A 99 -8.45 -3.98 29.64
C ALA A 99 -9.74 -4.12 28.82
N GLY A 100 -10.88 -3.73 29.40
CA GLY A 100 -12.17 -3.73 28.70
C GLY A 100 -12.29 -2.69 27.59
N ALA A 101 -11.36 -1.72 27.51
CA ALA A 101 -11.25 -0.77 26.41
C ALA A 101 -10.61 -1.40 25.16
N ILE A 102 -9.92 -2.53 25.31
CA ILE A 102 -9.16 -3.18 24.25
C ILE A 102 -10.05 -4.14 23.46
N ARG A 103 -10.29 -3.82 22.20
CA ARG A 103 -10.92 -4.69 21.21
C ARG A 103 -9.85 -5.30 20.32
N VAL A 104 -9.66 -6.61 20.43
CA VAL A 104 -8.65 -7.31 19.62
C VAL A 104 -9.26 -7.77 18.30
N GLU A 105 -8.64 -7.37 17.20
CA GLU A 105 -8.95 -7.85 15.85
C GLU A 105 -7.83 -8.76 15.37
N ARG A 106 -8.17 -9.80 14.62
CA ARG A 106 -7.18 -10.69 14.00
C ARG A 106 -7.02 -10.36 12.54
N THR A 107 -5.76 -10.30 12.09
CA THR A 107 -5.44 -10.20 10.66
C THR A 107 -4.62 -11.43 10.24
N PRO A 108 -4.86 -11.99 9.05
CA PRO A 108 -4.04 -13.09 8.54
C PRO A 108 -2.62 -12.63 8.22
N GLY A 109 -1.66 -13.55 8.30
CA GLY A 109 -0.24 -13.30 8.01
C GLY A 109 0.51 -12.63 9.16
N LYS A 110 1.83 -12.44 8.98
CA LYS A 110 2.71 -11.77 9.94
C LYS A 110 2.93 -10.32 9.53
N PHE A 111 2.81 -9.39 10.46
CA PHE A 111 3.27 -8.02 10.28
C PHE A 111 4.76 -8.05 9.95
N SER A 112 5.06 -7.61 8.75
CA SER A 112 6.40 -7.47 8.24
C SER A 112 6.60 -6.03 7.86
N LYS A 113 7.82 -5.53 8.08
CA LYS A 113 8.24 -4.29 7.44
C LYS A 113 8.28 -4.60 5.94
N LEU A 114 7.32 -4.06 5.21
CA LEU A 114 7.28 -4.20 3.75
C LEU A 114 8.42 -3.35 3.18
N LEU A 115 9.09 -3.86 2.14
CA LEU A 115 9.87 -3.01 1.24
C LEU A 115 9.09 -2.96 -0.09
N ALA A 116 8.23 -1.97 -0.21
CA ALA A 116 7.45 -1.71 -1.41
C ALA A 116 8.13 -0.63 -2.28
N GLY A 117 7.68 -0.50 -3.53
CA GLY A 117 8.14 0.57 -4.38
C GLY A 117 7.92 1.95 -3.76
N GLY A 118 8.97 2.77 -3.75
CA GLY A 118 9.03 4.10 -3.17
C GLY A 118 9.52 4.15 -1.71
N ASP A 119 9.74 3.01 -1.07
CA ASP A 119 10.30 2.98 0.30
C ASP A 119 11.79 3.32 0.32
N ALA A 120 12.26 3.82 1.46
CA ALA A 120 13.65 4.20 1.65
C ALA A 120 14.57 2.96 1.64
N ILE A 121 15.66 3.05 0.88
CA ILE A 121 16.77 2.11 0.88
C ILE A 121 18.05 2.85 1.20
N TYR A 122 18.90 2.22 2.00
CA TYR A 122 20.09 2.86 2.56
C TYR A 122 21.34 2.09 2.15
N ALA A 123 22.32 2.81 1.64
CA ALA A 123 23.69 2.35 1.45
C ALA A 123 24.57 2.92 2.58
N THR A 124 25.89 2.84 2.44
CA THR A 124 26.84 3.24 3.49
C THR A 124 26.68 4.70 3.92
N SER A 125 26.53 5.63 2.97
CA SER A 125 26.47 7.06 3.27
C SER A 125 25.34 7.82 2.55
N TRP A 126 24.48 7.13 1.81
CA TRP A 126 23.35 7.76 1.09
C TRP A 126 22.07 6.95 1.23
N ARG A 127 20.96 7.64 0.95
CA ARG A 127 19.61 7.08 0.87
C ARG A 127 19.08 7.28 -0.54
N CYS A 128 18.44 6.24 -1.06
CA CYS A 128 17.62 6.30 -2.26
C CYS A 128 16.24 5.70 -1.96
N SER A 129 15.44 5.51 -3.00
CA SER A 129 14.16 4.83 -2.94
C SER A 129 14.19 3.54 -3.76
N ALA A 130 13.54 2.49 -3.28
CA ALA A 130 13.28 1.29 -4.08
C ALA A 130 12.32 1.65 -5.22
N GLY A 131 12.54 1.14 -6.43
CA GLY A 131 11.69 1.36 -7.59
C GLY A 131 10.51 0.40 -7.61
N PHE A 132 10.70 -0.74 -8.28
CA PHE A 132 9.71 -1.81 -8.33
C PHE A 132 10.34 -3.12 -7.87
N ASN A 133 9.59 -3.89 -7.08
CA ASN A 133 9.92 -5.29 -6.86
C ASN A 133 9.69 -6.09 -8.14
N VAL A 134 10.65 -6.94 -8.45
CA VAL A 134 10.68 -7.71 -9.70
C VAL A 134 11.19 -9.11 -9.41
N ARG A 135 10.90 -10.03 -10.32
CA ARG A 135 11.41 -11.40 -10.26
C ARG A 135 11.97 -11.83 -11.61
N ASN A 136 12.96 -12.71 -11.60
CA ASN A 136 13.37 -13.42 -12.81
C ASN A 136 12.55 -14.71 -13.01
N SER A 137 12.76 -15.39 -14.13
CA SER A 137 12.11 -16.67 -14.47
C SER A 137 12.46 -17.82 -13.51
N ALA A 138 13.59 -17.72 -12.81
CA ALA A 138 14.02 -18.69 -11.80
C ALA A 138 13.36 -18.45 -10.41
N GLY A 139 12.47 -17.45 -10.29
CA GLY A 139 11.80 -17.13 -9.03
C GLY A 139 12.67 -16.39 -8.02
N THR A 140 13.81 -15.84 -8.44
CA THR A 140 14.63 -14.97 -7.58
C THR A 140 14.06 -13.56 -7.58
N TYR A 141 13.93 -12.97 -6.39
CA TYR A 141 13.38 -11.64 -6.19
C TYR A 141 14.47 -10.56 -6.12
N PHE A 142 14.15 -9.42 -6.72
CA PHE A 142 14.97 -8.22 -6.75
C PHE A 142 14.09 -6.99 -6.59
N PHE A 143 14.71 -5.84 -6.43
CA PHE A 143 14.08 -4.59 -6.81
C PHE A 143 14.98 -3.83 -7.78
N VAL A 144 14.36 -3.08 -8.69
CA VAL A 144 15.06 -2.10 -9.53
C VAL A 144 15.11 -0.75 -8.82
N THR A 145 16.17 0.02 -9.02
CA THR A 145 16.35 1.39 -8.50
C THR A 145 17.23 2.17 -9.49
N ALA A 146 17.65 3.39 -9.15
CA ALA A 146 18.53 4.19 -10.01
C ALA A 146 19.96 3.64 -10.03
N GLY A 147 20.63 3.76 -11.17
CA GLY A 147 21.99 3.29 -11.38
C GLY A 147 23.01 4.09 -10.58
N HIS A 148 22.86 5.41 -10.49
CA HIS A 148 23.73 6.25 -9.67
C HIS A 148 23.64 5.91 -8.16
N CYS A 149 22.53 5.31 -7.72
CA CYS A 149 22.38 4.82 -6.36
C CYS A 149 23.16 3.53 -6.12
N THR A 150 23.21 2.65 -7.13
CA THR A 150 23.87 1.34 -7.08
C THR A 150 25.30 1.35 -7.58
N ASP A 151 25.80 2.51 -8.02
CA ASP A 151 27.19 2.65 -8.46
C ASP A 151 28.18 2.29 -7.33
N GLY A 152 29.28 1.64 -7.69
CA GLY A 152 30.19 1.02 -6.73
C GLY A 152 29.66 -0.25 -6.04
N ASN A 153 28.48 -0.75 -6.44
CA ASN A 153 27.86 -2.01 -5.97
C ASN A 153 27.74 -2.16 -4.45
N PRO A 154 27.14 -1.20 -3.72
CA PRO A 154 27.01 -1.27 -2.28
C PRO A 154 26.05 -2.38 -1.83
N PRO A 155 26.14 -2.82 -0.56
CA PRO A 155 25.05 -3.53 0.11
C PRO A 155 23.92 -2.55 0.48
N TRP A 156 22.69 -3.06 0.54
CA TRP A 156 21.49 -2.27 0.83
C TRP A 156 20.80 -2.68 2.12
N TYR A 157 20.21 -1.71 2.81
CA TYR A 157 19.53 -1.87 4.08
C TYR A 157 18.17 -1.15 4.09
N THR A 158 17.23 -1.64 4.91
CA THR A 158 15.89 -1.02 5.04
C THR A 158 15.87 0.20 5.98
N ASN A 159 16.98 0.49 6.66
CA ASN A 159 17.07 1.56 7.64
C ASN A 159 18.45 2.22 7.67
N SER A 160 18.49 3.48 8.12
CA SER A 160 19.70 4.29 8.21
C SER A 160 20.73 3.77 9.22
N SER A 161 20.29 3.04 10.25
CA SER A 161 21.21 2.37 11.19
C SER A 161 21.86 1.12 10.60
N ARG A 162 21.47 0.71 9.39
CA ARG A 162 22.00 -0.44 8.63
C ARG A 162 21.92 -1.75 9.41
N THR A 163 20.86 -1.92 10.20
CA THR A 163 20.64 -3.10 11.07
C THR A 163 19.86 -4.21 10.38
N THR A 164 19.13 -3.90 9.31
CA THR A 164 18.33 -4.87 8.56
C THR A 164 18.80 -4.88 7.12
N SER A 165 19.63 -5.86 6.79
CA SER A 165 20.16 -6.07 5.43
C SER A 165 19.04 -6.50 4.49
N ILE A 166 19.06 -5.95 3.27
CA ILE A 166 18.22 -6.38 2.15
C ILE A 166 19.00 -7.38 1.30
N GLY A 167 20.19 -6.98 0.86
CA GLY A 167 21.08 -7.79 0.04
C GLY A 167 22.02 -6.95 -0.82
N PRO A 168 22.81 -7.63 -1.68
CA PRO A 168 23.80 -6.97 -2.51
C PRO A 168 23.20 -6.37 -3.79
N THR A 169 23.87 -5.36 -4.33
CA THR A 169 23.69 -4.94 -5.71
C THR A 169 24.06 -6.09 -6.66
N ALA A 170 23.16 -6.40 -7.60
CA ALA A 170 23.29 -7.45 -8.60
C ALA A 170 23.57 -6.90 -10.02
N GLY A 171 23.33 -5.61 -10.23
CA GLY A 171 23.67 -4.91 -11.46
C GLY A 171 23.56 -3.40 -11.27
N SER A 172 24.36 -2.65 -12.02
CA SER A 172 24.33 -1.18 -12.04
C SER A 172 24.70 -0.70 -13.45
N SER A 173 24.06 0.38 -13.91
CA SER A 173 24.34 1.03 -15.17
C SER A 173 24.15 2.54 -15.00
N PHE A 174 25.26 3.27 -14.83
CA PHE A 174 25.34 4.73 -14.75
C PHE A 174 26.80 5.18 -14.98
N PRO A 175 27.07 6.25 -15.73
CA PRO A 175 26.13 7.04 -16.54
C PRO A 175 25.75 6.33 -17.86
N GLY A 176 25.23 7.06 -18.84
CA GLY A 176 24.65 6.52 -20.08
C GLY A 176 23.17 6.18 -19.90
N ASN A 177 22.90 5.28 -18.96
CA ASN A 177 21.56 4.96 -18.45
C ASN A 177 21.50 5.27 -16.95
N ASP A 178 20.35 5.09 -16.31
CA ASP A 178 20.24 5.25 -14.85
C ASP A 178 19.33 4.19 -14.21
N TYR A 179 19.78 2.94 -14.22
CA TYR A 179 19.12 1.83 -13.53
C TYR A 179 20.11 0.90 -12.83
N GLY A 180 19.62 0.28 -11.76
CA GLY A 180 20.32 -0.75 -11.00
C GLY A 180 19.37 -1.84 -10.53
N LEU A 181 19.94 -2.96 -10.13
CA LEU A 181 19.24 -4.15 -9.65
C LEU A 181 19.84 -4.57 -8.30
N VAL A 182 18.98 -4.79 -7.32
CA VAL A 182 19.39 -5.26 -5.98
C VAL A 182 18.68 -6.56 -5.67
N ARG A 183 19.43 -7.58 -5.27
CA ARG A 183 18.87 -8.89 -4.94
C ARG A 183 18.37 -8.92 -3.51
N TYR A 184 17.17 -9.44 -3.28
CA TYR A 184 16.73 -9.82 -1.94
C TYR A 184 17.52 -11.06 -1.49
N ALA A 185 18.47 -10.85 -0.58
CA ALA A 185 19.20 -11.94 0.08
C ALA A 185 18.57 -12.29 1.44
N ASN A 186 17.88 -11.33 2.07
CA ASN A 186 17.16 -11.53 3.31
C ASN A 186 15.73 -12.04 3.03
N THR A 187 15.51 -13.33 3.25
CA THR A 187 14.23 -14.02 3.01
C THR A 187 13.11 -13.62 3.98
N SER A 188 13.43 -12.91 5.07
CA SER A 188 12.42 -12.41 6.01
C SER A 188 11.75 -11.11 5.56
N LEU A 189 12.27 -10.45 4.53
CA LEU A 189 11.69 -9.23 3.99
C LEU A 189 10.59 -9.55 2.99
N ALA A 190 9.39 -9.05 3.27
CA ALA A 190 8.32 -9.07 2.30
C ALA A 190 8.62 -8.07 1.17
N HIS A 191 8.50 -8.55 -0.06
CA HIS A 191 8.67 -7.78 -1.29
C HIS A 191 7.36 -7.84 -2.10
N PRO A 192 6.32 -7.07 -1.73
CA PRO A 192 5.06 -7.06 -2.48
C PRO A 192 5.26 -6.44 -3.87
N GLY A 193 4.49 -6.87 -4.86
CA GLY A 193 4.45 -6.30 -6.22
C GLY A 193 3.82 -4.91 -6.29
N THR A 194 3.95 -4.10 -5.24
CA THR A 194 3.20 -2.87 -5.05
C THR A 194 4.10 -1.64 -4.94
N VAL A 195 3.52 -0.48 -5.23
CA VAL A 195 4.06 0.85 -4.88
C VAL A 195 3.16 1.42 -3.78
N GLY A 196 3.62 1.35 -2.53
CA GLY A 196 2.73 1.55 -1.38
C GLY A 196 1.57 0.56 -1.44
N SER A 197 0.33 1.06 -1.51
CA SER A 197 -0.89 0.25 -1.66
C SER A 197 -1.32 0.00 -3.11
N GLN A 198 -0.65 0.59 -4.11
CA GLN A 198 -0.98 0.39 -5.53
C GLN A 198 -0.33 -0.89 -6.04
N ASP A 199 -1.14 -1.84 -6.49
CA ASP A 199 -0.66 -3.05 -7.17
C ASP A 199 -0.09 -2.74 -8.57
N ILE A 200 1.04 -3.37 -8.92
CA ILE A 200 1.76 -3.15 -10.18
C ILE A 200 1.89 -4.47 -10.93
N THR A 201 1.03 -4.66 -11.93
CA THR A 201 0.87 -5.94 -12.61
C THR A 201 1.53 -6.00 -13.98
N SER A 202 1.98 -4.86 -14.51
CA SER A 202 2.59 -4.78 -15.84
C SER A 202 3.56 -3.60 -15.95
N ALA A 203 4.36 -3.57 -17.02
CA ALA A 203 5.23 -2.45 -17.36
C ALA A 203 4.86 -1.91 -18.74
N ALA A 204 5.08 -0.61 -18.96
CA ALA A 204 4.86 0.00 -20.26
C ALA A 204 5.75 1.22 -20.51
N ASN A 205 5.97 1.50 -21.79
CA ASN A 205 6.62 2.74 -22.22
C ASN A 205 5.69 3.95 -21.96
N ALA A 206 6.31 5.06 -21.56
CA ALA A 206 5.63 6.34 -21.39
C ALA A 206 5.17 6.92 -22.74
N THR A 207 4.11 7.71 -22.72
CA THR A 207 3.68 8.57 -23.85
C THR A 207 3.57 10.00 -23.38
N VAL A 208 3.83 10.98 -24.24
CA VAL A 208 3.62 12.40 -23.90
C VAL A 208 2.14 12.61 -23.56
N GLY A 209 1.86 13.34 -22.47
CA GLY A 209 0.52 13.54 -21.92
C GLY A 209 0.03 12.41 -21.01
N MET A 210 0.76 11.31 -20.87
CA MET A 210 0.40 10.24 -19.95
C MET A 210 0.34 10.76 -18.52
N SER A 211 -0.79 10.56 -17.84
CA SER A 211 -0.94 10.80 -16.41
C SER A 211 -0.09 9.80 -15.65
N VAL A 212 0.75 10.29 -14.74
CA VAL A 212 1.68 9.46 -13.98
C VAL A 212 1.70 9.90 -12.52
N THR A 213 1.95 8.93 -11.66
CA THR A 213 2.19 9.12 -10.24
C THR A 213 3.57 8.58 -9.93
N ARG A 214 4.32 9.28 -9.09
CA ARG A 214 5.55 8.75 -8.51
C ARG A 214 5.39 8.53 -7.02
N ARG A 215 6.26 7.71 -6.46
CA ARG A 215 6.48 7.63 -5.01
C ARG A 215 7.97 7.67 -4.71
N GLY A 216 8.38 8.41 -3.69
CA GLY A 216 9.76 8.45 -3.22
C GLY A 216 9.82 8.62 -1.71
N SER A 217 10.95 8.24 -1.12
CA SER A 217 11.10 8.20 0.33
C SER A 217 11.36 9.57 0.96
N THR A 218 11.62 10.63 0.17
CA THR A 218 11.76 12.00 0.66
C THR A 218 10.42 12.72 0.64
N THR A 219 9.80 12.80 -0.54
CA THR A 219 8.61 13.65 -0.74
C THR A 219 7.31 12.87 -0.77
N GLY A 220 7.35 11.53 -0.68
CA GLY A 220 6.16 10.69 -0.72
C GLY A 220 5.58 10.60 -2.13
N THR A 221 4.25 10.66 -2.23
CA THR A 221 3.52 10.40 -3.48
C THR A 221 3.07 11.70 -4.14
N HIS A 222 3.41 11.86 -5.43
CA HIS A 222 2.99 13.01 -6.22
C HIS A 222 2.60 12.59 -7.63
N SER A 223 1.67 13.33 -8.22
CA SER A 223 1.14 13.06 -9.56
C SER A 223 1.39 14.23 -10.51
N GLY A 224 1.34 13.94 -11.80
CA GLY A 224 1.49 14.91 -12.88
C GLY A 224 1.43 14.19 -14.21
N SER A 225 2.18 14.66 -15.19
CA SER A 225 2.17 14.11 -16.54
C SER A 225 3.54 14.06 -17.19
N VAL A 226 3.66 13.15 -18.14
CA VAL A 226 4.82 13.09 -19.05
C VAL A 226 4.74 14.28 -20.01
N THR A 227 5.82 15.06 -20.06
CA THR A 227 5.94 16.27 -20.88
C THR A 227 6.94 16.13 -22.03
N GLY A 228 7.73 15.06 -22.05
CA GLY A 228 8.69 14.76 -23.10
C GLY A 228 9.28 13.37 -22.93
N LEU A 229 9.90 12.86 -24.00
CA LEU A 229 10.54 11.55 -24.07
C LEU A 229 11.92 11.70 -24.73
N ASN A 230 12.78 10.70 -24.55
CA ASN A 230 14.13 10.65 -25.14
C ASN A 230 14.99 11.86 -24.78
N ALA A 231 14.83 12.39 -23.57
CA ALA A 231 15.67 13.48 -23.09
C ALA A 231 17.09 12.98 -22.79
N ALA A 232 18.09 13.80 -23.14
CA ALA A 232 19.44 13.68 -22.61
C ALA A 232 19.58 14.62 -21.41
N VAL A 233 20.16 14.14 -20.31
CA VAL A 233 20.37 14.91 -19.10
C VAL A 233 21.85 14.85 -18.75
N ASN A 234 22.47 16.03 -18.62
CA ASN A 234 23.85 16.16 -18.20
C ASN A 234 23.87 16.68 -16.76
N TYR A 235 24.25 15.83 -15.80
CA TYR A 235 24.35 16.15 -14.38
C TYR A 235 25.69 16.80 -14.00
N GLY A 236 26.61 16.96 -14.95
CA GLY A 236 27.97 17.45 -14.71
C GLY A 236 28.96 16.31 -14.42
N GLY A 237 30.26 16.62 -14.40
CA GLY A 237 31.29 15.62 -14.04
C GLY A 237 31.49 14.45 -15.02
N GLY A 238 30.81 14.44 -16.17
CA GLY A 238 30.76 13.31 -17.11
C GLY A 238 29.50 12.47 -17.01
N ASP A 239 28.63 12.77 -16.03
CA ASP A 239 27.39 12.04 -15.79
C ASP A 239 26.29 12.49 -16.75
N ILE A 240 26.27 11.88 -17.93
CA ILE A 240 25.27 12.13 -18.97
C ILE A 240 24.44 10.87 -19.18
N VAL A 241 23.12 11.00 -19.08
CA VAL A 241 22.15 9.91 -19.29
C VAL A 241 21.20 10.23 -20.45
N TYR A 242 20.76 9.21 -21.17
CA TYR A 242 19.98 9.33 -22.40
C TYR A 242 18.65 8.57 -22.31
N GLY A 243 17.75 8.82 -23.27
CA GLY A 243 16.49 8.08 -23.34
C GLY A 243 15.46 8.43 -22.25
N MET A 244 15.68 9.52 -21.51
CA MET A 244 14.92 9.80 -20.29
C MET A 244 13.50 10.28 -20.57
N ILE A 245 12.58 9.92 -19.68
CA ILE A 245 11.21 10.43 -19.61
C ILE A 245 11.25 11.76 -18.85
N ARG A 246 10.71 12.82 -19.44
CA ARG A 246 10.57 14.13 -18.79
C ARG A 246 9.17 14.30 -18.25
N THR A 247 9.02 14.71 -16.99
CA THR A 247 7.71 14.99 -16.38
C THR A 247 7.71 16.34 -15.64
N ASN A 248 6.51 16.83 -15.30
CA ASN A 248 6.31 17.98 -14.40
C ASN A 248 6.05 17.56 -12.95
N VAL A 249 6.23 16.27 -12.63
CA VAL A 249 6.11 15.79 -11.26
C VAL A 249 7.34 16.28 -10.50
N CYS A 250 7.19 17.07 -9.43
CA CYS A 250 8.32 17.55 -8.62
C CYS A 250 9.15 16.38 -8.08
N ALA A 251 10.38 16.51 -7.61
CA ALA A 251 11.08 15.46 -6.84
C ALA A 251 12.24 16.11 -6.08
N GLU A 252 12.75 15.45 -5.03
CA GLU A 252 13.84 16.00 -4.21
C GLU A 252 14.92 14.94 -3.91
N PRO A 253 16.13 15.35 -3.48
CA PRO A 253 17.20 14.41 -3.15
C PRO A 253 16.73 13.27 -2.23
N GLY A 254 17.07 12.03 -2.60
CA GLY A 254 16.62 10.81 -1.93
C GLY A 254 15.36 10.16 -2.54
N ASP A 255 14.62 10.86 -3.41
CA ASP A 255 13.56 10.23 -4.22
C ASP A 255 14.13 9.41 -5.40
N SER A 256 15.42 9.56 -5.69
CA SER A 256 16.16 8.77 -6.69
C SER A 256 15.87 7.27 -6.58
N GLY A 257 15.64 6.64 -7.73
CA GLY A 257 15.26 5.24 -7.87
C GLY A 257 13.79 4.94 -7.60
N GLY A 258 13.03 5.89 -7.05
CA GLY A 258 11.60 5.71 -6.77
C GLY A 258 10.76 5.45 -8.03
N PRO A 259 9.64 4.71 -7.91
CA PRO A 259 8.81 4.33 -9.04
C PRO A 259 8.03 5.53 -9.61
N LEU A 260 7.94 5.59 -10.93
CA LEU A 260 6.94 6.30 -11.72
C LEU A 260 5.99 5.28 -12.33
N TYR A 261 4.69 5.43 -12.10
CA TYR A 261 3.65 4.47 -12.50
C TYR A 261 2.39 5.16 -13.02
N SER A 262 1.58 4.44 -13.78
CA SER A 262 0.27 4.89 -14.26
C SER A 262 -0.75 3.77 -14.03
N GLY A 263 -1.61 3.93 -13.01
CA GLY A 263 -2.47 2.84 -12.55
C GLY A 263 -1.63 1.64 -12.12
N THR A 264 -1.88 0.47 -12.70
CA THR A 264 -1.14 -0.76 -12.40
C THR A 264 0.11 -0.98 -13.27
N ARG A 265 0.53 0.04 -14.03
CA ARG A 265 1.64 -0.05 -14.99
C ARG A 265 2.87 0.65 -14.45
N ALA A 266 3.99 -0.06 -14.34
CA ALA A 266 5.31 0.52 -14.10
C ALA A 266 5.77 1.28 -15.35
N ILE A 267 6.24 2.52 -15.18
CA ILE A 267 6.63 3.43 -16.28
C ILE A 267 8.12 3.80 -16.22
N GLY A 268 8.63 4.20 -15.06
CA GLY A 268 10.02 4.66 -14.94
C GLY A 268 10.58 4.68 -13.53
N LEU A 269 11.85 5.03 -13.41
CA LEU A 269 12.61 5.15 -12.16
C LEU A 269 13.14 6.58 -12.04
N THR A 270 12.94 7.25 -10.90
CA THR A 270 13.42 8.62 -10.69
C THR A 270 14.94 8.69 -10.85
N SER A 271 15.44 9.51 -11.75
CA SER A 271 16.88 9.74 -11.92
C SER A 271 17.31 11.01 -11.19
N GLY A 272 16.71 12.14 -11.58
CA GLY A 272 17.07 13.45 -11.06
C GLY A 272 16.23 14.53 -11.72
N GLY A 273 16.49 15.79 -11.40
CA GLY A 273 15.66 16.89 -11.88
C GLY A 273 16.10 18.24 -11.36
N SER A 274 15.20 19.21 -11.49
CA SER A 274 15.37 20.59 -11.04
C SER A 274 14.08 21.09 -10.40
N GLY A 275 14.20 22.08 -9.51
CA GLY A 275 13.09 22.59 -8.72
C GLY A 275 12.87 21.78 -7.44
N ASN A 276 11.67 21.87 -6.86
CA ASN A 276 11.29 21.16 -5.63
C ASN A 276 9.76 21.00 -5.53
N CYS A 277 9.26 20.34 -4.49
CA CYS A 277 7.83 20.12 -4.34
C CYS A 277 7.03 21.32 -3.82
N SER A 278 7.68 22.43 -3.46
CA SER A 278 7.00 23.69 -3.09
C SER A 278 6.79 24.63 -4.27
N SER A 279 7.71 24.65 -5.25
CA SER A 279 7.71 25.58 -6.39
C SER A 279 7.50 24.89 -7.74
N GLY A 280 7.40 23.56 -7.74
CA GLY A 280 7.36 22.75 -8.95
C GLY A 280 8.76 22.50 -9.51
N GLY A 281 8.81 21.76 -10.61
CA GLY A 281 10.08 21.33 -11.17
C GLY A 281 9.94 20.49 -12.44
N THR A 282 11.09 20.13 -12.99
CA THR A 282 11.19 19.12 -14.04
C THR A 282 11.94 17.94 -13.48
N THR A 283 11.36 16.75 -13.55
CA THR A 283 12.00 15.50 -13.12
C THR A 283 12.14 14.56 -14.30
N PHE A 284 13.27 13.86 -14.34
CA PHE A 284 13.63 12.90 -15.36
C PHE A 284 13.64 11.49 -14.79
N PHE A 285 13.15 10.54 -15.59
CA PHE A 285 13.00 9.15 -15.18
C PHE A 285 13.59 8.23 -16.24
N GLN A 286 14.31 7.21 -15.79
CA GLN A 286 14.77 6.11 -16.63
C GLN A 286 13.55 5.24 -16.99
N PRO A 287 13.28 4.95 -18.28
CA PRO A 287 12.27 3.96 -18.65
C PRO A 287 12.47 2.61 -17.95
N VAL A 288 11.45 2.14 -17.23
CA VAL A 288 11.58 0.90 -16.44
C VAL A 288 11.66 -0.33 -17.36
N THR A 289 10.99 -0.28 -18.51
CA THR A 289 10.98 -1.35 -19.51
C THR A 289 12.39 -1.68 -20.00
N GLU A 290 13.26 -0.69 -20.11
CA GLU A 290 14.67 -0.89 -20.46
C GLU A 290 15.42 -1.67 -19.37
N ALA A 291 15.28 -1.26 -18.11
CA ALA A 291 15.91 -1.95 -16.98
C ALA A 291 15.41 -3.40 -16.83
N LEU A 292 14.09 -3.61 -16.97
CA LEU A 292 13.48 -4.94 -16.92
C LEU A 292 14.04 -5.85 -18.02
N SER A 293 14.15 -5.33 -19.24
CA SER A 293 14.72 -6.06 -20.38
C SER A 293 16.20 -6.36 -20.19
N ALA A 294 16.98 -5.39 -19.72
CA ALA A 294 18.43 -5.54 -19.53
C ALA A 294 18.76 -6.64 -18.51
N TYR A 295 17.96 -6.78 -17.46
CA TYR A 295 18.18 -7.76 -16.39
C TYR A 295 17.36 -9.05 -16.53
N GLY A 296 16.48 -9.16 -17.52
CA GLY A 296 15.61 -10.34 -17.69
C GLY A 296 14.66 -10.57 -16.52
N VAL A 297 14.09 -9.49 -15.99
CA VAL A 297 13.18 -9.50 -14.83
C VAL A 297 11.84 -8.87 -15.17
N SER A 298 10.79 -9.20 -14.42
CA SER A 298 9.46 -8.62 -14.58
C SER A 298 8.87 -8.19 -13.24
N VAL A 299 8.02 -7.15 -13.27
CA VAL A 299 7.05 -6.89 -12.19
C VAL A 299 6.07 -8.07 -12.06
N TYR A 300 5.31 -8.11 -10.97
CA TYR A 300 4.40 -9.21 -10.68
C TYR A 300 3.24 -8.85 -9.76
#